data_AF-A0A662PPE2-F1
#
_entry.id   AF-A0A662PPE2-F1
#
_cell.length_a   1.000
_cell.length_b   1.000
_cell.length_c   1.000
_cell.angle_alpha   90.00
_cell.angle_beta   90.00
_cell.angle_gamma   90.00
#
_symmetry.space_group_name_H-M   'P 1'
#
loop_
_entity.id
_entity.type
_entity.pdbx_description
1 polymer ?
#
loop_
_entity_poly.entity_id
_entity_poly.type
_entity_poly.pdbx_seq_one_letter_code
_entity_poly.pdbx_strand_id
1 'polypeptide(L)'
;MSSIEELRDRLARIHITLKISGEEIGSLLKEILDAGRSVGLNPENRAEGFALIPSHEAAEAGLPHLRVARISDLLIIWVRAPYALDQERCKLIGLNADELYKMLLTGAERIAEIFRRYSKNAEYLEMSLP
;
A
#
# COMPACT_ATOMS: atom_id res chain seq x y z
N MET A 1 -2.92 4.27 -23.10
CA MET A 1 -2.93 3.44 -21.88
C MET A 1 -1.50 3.00 -21.64
N SER A 2 -1.04 3.05 -20.40
CA SER A 2 0.29 2.52 -20.05
C SER A 2 0.33 1.02 -20.30
N SER A 3 1.50 0.48 -20.64
CA SER A 3 1.66 -0.96 -20.75
C SER A 3 1.55 -1.61 -19.36
N ILE A 4 1.17 -2.89 -19.29
CA ILE A 4 1.15 -3.61 -18.01
C ILE A 4 2.52 -3.61 -17.33
N GLU A 5 3.61 -3.62 -18.11
CA GLU A 5 4.98 -3.54 -17.64
C GLU A 5 5.28 -2.19 -16.99
N GLU A 6 4.87 -1.09 -17.62
CA GLU A 6 4.98 0.25 -17.02
C GLU A 6 4.23 0.34 -15.69
N LEU A 7 3.03 -0.23 -15.60
CA LEU A 7 2.26 -0.24 -14.35
C LEU A 7 2.99 -1.03 -13.26
N ARG A 8 3.54 -2.20 -13.60
CA ARG A 8 4.32 -3.04 -12.66
C ARG A 8 5.56 -2.31 -12.16
N ASP A 9 6.32 -1.66 -13.03
CA ASP A 9 7.51 -0.89 -12.67
C ASP A 9 7.17 0.30 -11.78
N ARG A 10 6.06 0.98 -12.04
CA ARG A 10 5.58 2.08 -11.20
C ARG A 10 5.17 1.59 -9.81
N LEU A 11 4.46 0.46 -9.72
CA LEU A 11 4.13 -0.16 -8.44
C LEU A 11 5.39 -0.60 -7.67
N ALA A 12 6.41 -1.11 -8.36
CA ALA A 12 7.67 -1.54 -7.73
C ALA A 12 8.47 -0.40 -7.09
N ARG A 13 8.26 0.84 -7.54
CA ARG A 13 8.89 2.03 -6.93
C ARG A 13 8.22 2.48 -5.64
N ILE A 14 6.99 2.02 -5.37
CA ILE A 14 6.27 2.43 -4.16
C ILE A 14 6.95 1.81 -2.93
N HIS A 15 7.66 2.65 -2.20
CA HIS A 15 8.29 2.32 -0.93
C HIS A 15 8.30 3.56 -0.04
N ILE A 16 7.70 3.47 1.14
CA ILE A 16 7.56 4.58 2.08
C ILE A 16 7.97 4.07 3.46
N THR A 17 8.92 4.73 4.11
CA THR A 17 9.40 4.36 5.44
C THR A 17 9.35 5.57 6.35
N LEU A 18 8.79 5.40 7.54
CA LEU A 18 8.72 6.42 8.58
C LEU A 18 9.16 5.83 9.91
N LYS A 19 10.04 6.54 10.61
CA LYS A 19 10.39 6.24 12.00
C LYS A 19 9.83 7.34 12.90
N ILE A 20 8.96 6.96 13.83
CA ILE A 20 8.24 7.90 14.69
C ILE A 20 7.99 7.30 16.08
N SER A 21 7.85 8.16 17.10
CA SER A 21 7.59 7.73 18.48
C SER A 21 6.41 6.76 18.59
N GLY A 22 6.55 5.75 19.46
CA GLY A 22 5.55 4.72 19.69
C GLY A 22 4.17 5.24 20.12
N GLU A 23 4.11 6.41 20.76
CA GLU A 23 2.86 7.04 21.20
C GLU A 23 1.96 7.48 20.02
N GLU A 24 2.55 7.89 18.91
CA GLU A 24 1.83 8.37 17.71
C GLU A 24 1.47 7.23 16.73
N ILE A 25 2.11 6.06 16.85
CA ILE A 25 1.94 4.95 15.89
C ILE A 25 0.51 4.39 15.89
N GLY A 26 -0.15 4.34 17.05
CA GLY A 26 -1.51 3.81 17.14
C GLY A 26 -2.52 4.62 16.32
N SER A 27 -2.51 5.94 16.48
CA SER A 27 -3.37 6.86 15.71
C SER A 27 -2.99 6.88 14.25
N LEU A 28 -1.69 6.93 13.96
CA LEU A 28 -1.16 6.92 12.60
C LEU A 28 -1.56 5.65 11.83
N LEU A 29 -1.42 4.48 12.46
CA LEU A 29 -1.82 3.22 11.85
C LEU A 29 -3.31 3.21 11.50
N LYS A 30 -4.18 3.72 12.39
CA LYS A 30 -5.61 3.85 12.09
C LYS A 30 -5.87 4.72 10.86
N GLU A 31 -5.21 5.89 10.77
CA GLU A 31 -5.32 6.77 9.60
C GLU A 31 -4.86 6.09 8.30
N ILE A 32 -3.76 5.32 8.35
CA ILE A 32 -3.27 4.53 7.20
C ILE A 32 -4.33 3.52 6.74
N LEU A 33 -4.91 2.77 7.68
CA LEU A 33 -5.90 1.75 7.36
C LEU A 33 -7.18 2.38 6.78
N ASP A 34 -7.60 3.53 7.32
CA ASP A 34 -8.76 4.27 6.81
C ASP A 34 -8.48 4.86 5.42
N ALA A 35 -7.24 5.31 5.15
CA ALA A 35 -6.81 5.72 3.82
C ALA A 35 -6.88 4.57 2.80
N GLY A 36 -6.46 3.36 3.18
CA GLY A 36 -6.65 2.16 2.37
C GLY A 36 -8.13 1.89 2.05
N ARG A 37 -8.98 1.86 3.09
CA ARG A 37 -10.43 1.61 2.91
C ARG A 37 -11.09 2.62 1.98
N SER A 38 -10.69 3.88 2.08
CA SER A 38 -11.25 4.98 1.29
C SER A 38 -10.96 4.89 -0.22
N VAL A 39 -10.09 3.96 -0.64
CA VAL A 39 -9.82 3.63 -2.06
C VAL A 39 -10.20 2.19 -2.40
N GLY A 40 -11.02 1.55 -1.55
CA GLY A 40 -11.49 0.18 -1.75
C GLY A 40 -10.48 -0.90 -1.37
N LEU A 41 -9.43 -0.58 -0.62
CA LEU A 41 -8.49 -1.56 -0.09
C LEU A 41 -8.82 -1.89 1.37
N ASN A 42 -9.29 -3.11 1.60
CA ASN A 42 -9.63 -3.63 2.91
C ASN A 42 -8.37 -4.10 3.65
N PRO A 43 -8.20 -3.71 4.92
CA PRO A 43 -7.09 -4.17 5.73
C PRO A 43 -7.32 -5.60 6.23
N GLU A 44 -6.35 -6.47 6.00
CA GLU A 44 -6.27 -7.80 6.61
C GLU A 44 -5.03 -7.93 7.49
N ASN A 45 -5.16 -8.61 8.63
CA ASN A 45 -4.04 -8.86 9.55
C ASN A 45 -2.97 -9.75 8.90
N ARG A 46 -1.70 -9.44 9.21
CA ARG A 46 -0.49 -10.18 8.86
C ARG A 46 0.45 -10.17 10.08
N ALA A 47 1.45 -11.05 10.10
CA ALA A 47 2.34 -11.20 11.26
C ALA A 47 3.07 -9.88 11.61
N GLU A 48 3.46 -9.14 10.57
CA GLU A 48 4.20 -7.89 10.67
C GLU A 48 3.33 -6.63 10.65
N GLY A 49 2.01 -6.76 10.50
CA GLY A 49 1.10 -5.63 10.35
C GLY A 49 -0.12 -5.97 9.49
N PHE A 50 -0.29 -5.30 8.36
CA PHE A 50 -1.48 -5.39 7.52
C PHE A 50 -1.16 -5.53 6.03
N ALA A 51 -2.08 -6.17 5.31
CA ALA A 51 -2.19 -6.08 3.87
C ALA A 51 -3.44 -5.27 3.53
N LEU A 52 -3.31 -4.24 2.68
CA LEU A 52 -4.44 -3.50 2.12
C LEU A 52 -4.74 -4.09 0.73
N ILE A 53 -5.82 -4.84 0.64
CA ILE A 53 -6.19 -5.66 -0.53
C ILE A 53 -7.60 -5.30 -1.01
N PRO A 54 -7.92 -5.39 -2.31
CA PRO A 54 -9.27 -5.08 -2.77
C PRO A 54 -10.30 -6.11 -2.25
N SER A 55 -9.92 -7.39 -2.18
CA SER A 55 -10.71 -8.48 -1.61
C SER A 55 -9.81 -9.64 -1.18
N HIS A 56 -10.35 -10.60 -0.43
CA HIS A 56 -9.61 -11.79 0.00
C HIS A 56 -9.15 -12.64 -1.21
N GLU A 57 -10.04 -12.81 -2.18
CA GLU A 57 -9.82 -13.56 -3.42
C GLU A 57 -8.67 -12.96 -4.24
N ALA A 58 -8.49 -11.63 -4.19
CA ALA A 58 -7.36 -10.97 -4.85
C ALA A 58 -6.01 -11.38 -4.23
N ALA A 59 -5.97 -11.54 -2.90
CA ALA A 59 -4.77 -12.01 -2.22
C ALA A 59 -4.48 -13.48 -2.56
N GLU A 60 -5.51 -14.33 -2.60
CA GLU A 60 -5.38 -15.74 -3.01
C GLU A 60 -4.93 -15.90 -4.46
N ALA A 61 -5.42 -15.03 -5.36
CA ALA A 61 -5.00 -14.96 -6.76
C ALA A 61 -3.54 -14.45 -6.93
N GLY A 62 -2.87 -14.06 -5.85
CA GLY A 62 -1.50 -13.57 -5.84
C GLY A 62 -1.35 -12.20 -6.50
N LEU A 63 -2.42 -11.39 -6.50
CA LEU A 63 -2.38 -10.04 -7.04
C LEU A 63 -1.60 -9.09 -6.12
N PRO A 64 -1.02 -8.01 -6.68
CA PRO A 64 -0.30 -7.03 -5.89
C PRO A 64 -1.19 -6.36 -4.85
N HIS A 65 -0.59 -6.01 -3.72
CA HIS A 65 -1.28 -5.29 -2.63
C HIS A 65 -0.30 -4.45 -1.83
N LEU A 66 -0.80 -3.41 -1.18
CA LEU A 66 0.01 -2.62 -0.26
C LEU A 66 0.22 -3.41 1.03
N ARG A 67 1.47 -3.53 1.45
CA ARG A 67 1.85 -3.99 2.77
C ARG A 67 2.08 -2.79 3.67
N VAL A 68 1.66 -2.93 4.92
CA VAL A 68 1.91 -1.98 6.00
C VAL A 68 2.54 -2.78 7.13
N ALA A 69 3.86 -2.73 7.26
CA ALA A 69 4.56 -3.37 8.36
C ALA A 69 4.87 -2.37 9.47
N ARG A 70 4.80 -2.86 10.70
CA ARG A 70 5.28 -2.18 11.90
C ARG A 70 6.37 -3.02 12.55
N ILE A 71 7.54 -2.44 12.70
CA ILE A 71 8.67 -3.03 13.44
C ILE A 71 9.07 -2.01 14.51
N SER A 72 8.61 -2.22 15.75
CA SER A 72 8.79 -1.26 16.85
C SER A 72 8.21 0.13 16.51
N ASP A 73 9.09 1.09 16.25
CA ASP A 73 8.86 2.49 15.93
C ASP A 73 8.95 2.80 14.42
N LEU A 74 9.23 1.77 13.61
CA LEU A 74 9.34 1.84 12.17
C LEU A 74 8.05 1.39 11.50
N LEU A 75 7.52 2.21 10.61
CA LEU A 75 6.44 1.89 9.69
C LEU A 75 6.99 1.81 8.26
N ILE A 76 6.70 0.73 7.57
CA ILE A 76 7.15 0.49 6.20
C ILE A 76 5.95 0.14 5.32
N ILE A 77 5.81 0.82 4.19
CA ILE A 77 4.78 0.58 3.19
C ILE A 77 5.42 0.28 1.85
N TRP A 78 4.99 -0.80 1.22
CA TRP A 78 5.47 -1.20 -0.10
C TRP A 78 4.39 -2.01 -0.83
N VAL A 79 4.53 -2.14 -2.16
CA VAL A 79 3.69 -3.08 -2.92
C VAL A 79 4.32 -4.46 -2.87
N ARG A 80 3.59 -5.45 -2.35
CA ARG A 80 3.97 -6.86 -2.45
C ARG A 80 3.68 -7.36 -3.87
N ALA A 81 4.67 -8.05 -4.46
CA ALA A 81 4.54 -8.70 -5.77
C ALA A 81 4.09 -7.75 -6.91
N PRO A 82 4.73 -6.59 -7.11
CA PRO A 82 4.29 -5.60 -8.11
C PRO A 82 4.23 -6.19 -9.52
N TYR A 83 5.18 -7.07 -9.88
CA TYR A 83 5.24 -7.75 -11.17
C TYR A 83 4.19 -8.86 -11.38
N ALA A 84 3.40 -9.19 -10.35
CA ALA A 84 2.29 -10.13 -10.46
C ALA A 84 0.99 -9.47 -10.94
N LEU A 85 0.98 -8.15 -11.16
CA LEU A 85 -0.18 -7.46 -11.74
C LEU A 85 -0.48 -8.06 -13.11
N ASP A 86 -1.67 -8.64 -13.28
CA ASP A 86 -2.02 -9.37 -14.51
C ASP A 86 -3.49 -9.14 -14.85
N GLN A 87 -3.75 -8.87 -16.13
CA GLN A 87 -5.08 -8.49 -16.60
C GLN A 87 -6.08 -9.65 -16.50
N GLU A 88 -5.65 -10.88 -16.75
CA GLU A 88 -6.55 -12.05 -16.71
C GLU A 88 -6.86 -12.42 -15.26
N ARG A 89 -5.86 -12.38 -14.37
CA ARG A 89 -6.10 -12.60 -12.92
C ARG A 89 -7.02 -11.56 -12.31
N CYS A 90 -6.88 -10.28 -12.68
CA CYS A 90 -7.80 -9.24 -12.23
C CYS A 90 -9.24 -9.54 -12.70
N LYS A 91 -9.44 -9.96 -13.96
CA LYS A 91 -10.78 -10.25 -14.49
C LYS A 91 -11.49 -11.36 -13.72
N LEU A 92 -10.75 -12.39 -13.30
CA LEU A 92 -11.30 -13.51 -12.52
C LEU A 92 -11.95 -13.07 -11.20
N ILE A 93 -11.55 -11.92 -10.66
CA ILE A 93 -12.09 -11.34 -9.42
C ILE A 93 -12.94 -10.09 -9.66
N GLY A 94 -13.34 -9.83 -10.92
CA GLY A 94 -14.20 -8.70 -11.26
C GLY A 94 -13.50 -7.33 -11.30
N LEU A 95 -12.17 -7.29 -11.44
CA LEU A 95 -11.39 -6.06 -11.61
C LEU A 95 -10.66 -6.06 -12.96
N ASN A 96 -10.18 -4.89 -13.39
CA ASN A 96 -9.12 -4.81 -14.39
C ASN A 96 -7.77 -4.36 -13.79
N ALA A 97 -6.68 -4.50 -14.56
CA ALA A 97 -5.34 -4.18 -14.07
C ALA A 97 -5.16 -2.69 -13.79
N ASP A 98 -5.74 -1.81 -14.60
CA ASP A 98 -5.71 -0.36 -14.41
C ASP A 98 -6.45 0.07 -13.12
N GLU A 99 -7.57 -0.57 -12.79
CA GLU A 99 -8.32 -0.34 -11.56
C GLU A 99 -7.48 -0.70 -10.34
N LEU A 100 -6.95 -1.92 -10.30
CA LEU A 100 -6.10 -2.34 -9.19
C LEU A 100 -4.87 -1.43 -9.06
N TYR A 101 -4.21 -1.12 -10.17
CA TYR A 101 -3.11 -0.17 -10.20
C TYR A 101 -3.48 1.18 -9.57
N LYS A 102 -4.61 1.77 -9.98
CA LYS A 102 -5.09 3.07 -9.45
C LYS A 102 -5.41 2.99 -7.96
N MET A 103 -6.07 1.92 -7.50
CA MET A 103 -6.36 1.72 -6.09
C MET A 103 -5.08 1.71 -5.25
N LEU A 104 -4.05 0.96 -5.69
CA LEU A 104 -2.77 0.86 -4.99
C LEU A 104 -1.99 2.17 -5.02
N LEU A 105 -1.94 2.84 -6.18
CA LEU A 105 -1.25 4.13 -6.30
C LEU A 105 -1.91 5.20 -5.41
N THR A 106 -3.23 5.38 -5.54
CA THR A 106 -3.95 6.38 -4.75
C THR A 106 -3.92 6.05 -3.26
N GLY A 107 -3.95 4.77 -2.88
CA GLY A 107 -3.73 4.34 -1.50
C GLY A 107 -2.36 4.75 -0.99
N ALA A 108 -1.30 4.50 -1.75
CA ALA A 108 0.06 4.88 -1.39
C ALA A 108 0.25 6.41 -1.31
N GLU A 109 -0.33 7.17 -2.25
CA GLU A 109 -0.30 8.63 -2.25
C GLU A 109 -0.98 9.21 -0.99
N ARG A 110 -2.17 8.72 -0.63
CA ARG A 110 -2.87 9.14 0.60
C ARG A 110 -2.07 8.80 1.86
N ILE A 111 -1.42 7.65 1.90
CA ILE A 111 -0.53 7.27 3.01
C ILE A 111 0.69 8.19 3.08
N ALA A 112 1.30 8.53 1.93
CA ALA A 112 2.40 9.47 1.87
C ALA A 112 2.01 10.87 2.36
N GLU A 113 0.81 11.34 2.03
CA GLU A 113 0.27 12.60 2.57
C GLU A 113 0.14 12.57 4.10
N ILE A 114 -0.37 11.46 4.65
CA ILE A 114 -0.40 11.25 6.10
C ILE A 114 1.03 11.33 6.67
N PHE A 115 1.98 10.60 6.08
CA PHE A 115 3.36 10.57 6.56
C PHE A 115 4.01 11.95 6.53
N ARG A 116 3.75 12.75 5.49
CA ARG A 116 4.21 14.15 5.42
C ARG A 116 3.66 15.00 6.57
N ARG A 117 2.41 14.80 7.02
CA ARG A 117 1.87 15.52 8.18
C ARG A 117 2.61 15.17 9.47
N TYR A 118 2.95 13.90 9.64
CA TYR A 118 3.66 13.39 10.82
C TYR A 118 5.18 13.62 10.75
N SER A 119 5.73 13.94 9.56
CA SER A 119 7.18 14.10 9.34
C SER A 119 7.87 15.14 10.24
N LYS A 120 7.13 16.14 10.76
CA LYS A 120 7.69 17.16 11.65
C LYS A 120 8.20 16.60 12.98
N ASN A 121 7.60 15.50 13.44
CA ASN A 121 7.93 14.82 14.69
C ASN A 121 8.69 13.50 14.44
N ALA A 122 8.96 13.17 13.18
CA ALA A 122 9.58 11.91 12.80
C ALA A 122 11.10 11.99 12.89
N GLU A 123 11.73 10.89 13.31
CA GLU A 123 13.19 10.75 13.27
C GLU A 123 13.69 10.53 11.84
N TYR A 124 12.85 9.93 11.00
CA TYR A 124 13.19 9.58 9.62
C TYR A 124 11.94 9.48 8.75
N LEU A 125 12.04 9.98 7.52
CA LEU A 125 11.06 9.76 6.46
C LEU A 125 11.80 9.57 5.13
N GLU A 126 11.54 8.45 4.48
CA GLU A 126 11.91 8.18 3.09
C GLU A 126 10.67 7.81 2.30
N MET A 127 10.54 8.36 1.09
CA MET A 127 9.41 8.08 0.21
C MET A 127 9.90 7.96 -1.22
N SER A 128 9.54 6.85 -1.85
CA SER A 128 9.63 6.65 -3.28
C SER A 128 8.23 6.36 -3.80
N LEU A 129 7.80 7.18 -4.75
CA LEU A 129 6.54 7.07 -5.47
C LEU A 129 6.82 7.33 -6.96
N PRO A 130 6.07 6.68 -7.87
CA PRO A 130 6.28 6.77 -9.31
C PRO A 130 5.81 8.09 -9.95
#